data_AF-A0A174S8V1-F1
#
_entry.id   AF-A0A174S8V1-F1
#
_cell.length_a   1.000
_cell.length_b   1.000
_cell.length_c   1.000
_cell.angle_alpha   90.00
_cell.angle_beta   90.00
_cell.angle_gamma   90.00
#
_symmetry.space_group_name_H-M   'P 1'
#
loop_
_entity.id
_entity.type
_entity.pdbx_description
1 polymer ?
#
loop_
_entity_poly.entity_id
_entity_poly.type
_entity_poly.pdbx_seq_one_letter_code
_entity_poly.pdbx_strand_id
1 'polypeptide(L)'
;MIREFEKWIEVTEPECDLTHRMSLSNIMRHTQQMGSDHIAREGITYERMQQDGMVFLVNKMLITIKRRPVYAERLRLVTVPRVPKGAQFIRDTYFDTEQGERLVETSISWILADPRTHRILRPAAFDIYGLEMFPNDGEYITAYRIKKPNAAGVRHMRQVKYSDLDSNSHVNNAVYADIVCDTLPLDWLVEREIKKFGIMYQKEALAGQVIELDTAQISQSAYYVGGMAGGGRCFEAEINFTEKLQSY
;
A
#
# COMPACT_ATOMS: atom_id res chain seq x y z
N MET A 1 23.28 -16.57 -8.14
CA MET A 1 23.11 -15.21 -8.71
C MET A 1 21.62 -14.96 -8.68
N ILE A 2 21.17 -14.10 -7.78
CA ILE A 2 19.75 -13.90 -7.46
C ILE A 2 19.09 -13.17 -8.63
N ARG A 3 17.99 -13.68 -9.18
CA ARG A 3 17.19 -12.96 -10.18
C ARG A 3 16.05 -12.25 -9.46
N GLU A 4 16.34 -11.08 -8.90
CA GLU A 4 15.27 -10.18 -8.46
C GLU A 4 14.44 -9.76 -9.69
N PHE A 5 13.12 -9.68 -9.54
CA PHE A 5 12.26 -9.19 -10.63
C PHE A 5 12.29 -7.67 -10.64
N GLU A 6 12.59 -7.09 -11.80
CA GLU A 6 12.72 -5.65 -11.97
C GLU A 6 12.00 -5.12 -13.20
N LYS A 7 11.64 -3.84 -13.15
CA LYS A 7 11.12 -3.05 -14.28
C LYS A 7 11.66 -1.64 -14.25
N TRP A 8 11.80 -1.05 -15.43
CA TRP A 8 12.03 0.38 -15.57
C TRP A 8 10.71 1.06 -15.89
N ILE A 9 10.44 2.17 -15.22
CA ILE A 9 9.31 3.05 -15.49
C ILE A 9 9.80 4.49 -15.66
N GLU A 10 8.98 5.31 -16.30
CA GLU A 10 9.11 6.76 -16.30
C GLU A 10 7.88 7.33 -15.59
N VAL A 11 8.10 8.23 -14.64
CA VAL A 11 6.99 8.86 -13.90
C VAL A 11 6.22 9.79 -14.82
N THR A 12 4.94 9.52 -14.99
CA THR A 12 4.04 10.29 -15.84
C THR A 12 3.32 11.39 -15.06
N GLU A 13 2.89 12.44 -15.76
CA GLU A 13 2.20 13.57 -15.12
C GLU A 13 0.91 13.17 -14.37
N PRO A 14 0.05 12.27 -14.88
CA PRO A 14 -1.13 11.81 -14.16
C PRO A 14 -0.85 11.01 -12.89
N GLU A 15 0.40 10.58 -12.69
CA GLU A 15 0.81 9.87 -11.48
C GLU A 15 1.20 10.82 -10.34
N CYS A 16 1.39 12.09 -10.65
CA CYS A 16 1.79 13.12 -9.70
C CYS A 16 0.60 13.82 -9.04
N ASP A 17 0.81 14.29 -7.82
CA ASP A 17 -0.13 15.20 -7.15
C ASP A 17 0.21 16.67 -7.45
N LEU A 18 -0.49 17.58 -6.78
CA LEU A 18 -0.33 19.04 -6.92
C LEU A 18 1.10 19.55 -6.63
N THR A 19 1.97 18.75 -6.01
CA THR A 19 3.38 19.07 -5.74
C THR A 19 4.33 18.59 -6.84
N HIS A 20 3.79 18.10 -7.97
CA HIS A 20 4.53 17.49 -9.09
C HIS A 20 5.37 16.26 -8.71
N ARG A 21 5.01 15.60 -7.60
CA ARG A 21 5.63 14.37 -7.11
C ARG A 21 4.62 13.25 -7.19
N MET A 22 5.09 12.02 -7.46
CA MET A 22 4.24 10.83 -7.50
C MET A 22 3.37 10.76 -6.25
N SER A 23 2.06 10.61 -6.44
CA SER A 23 1.11 10.50 -5.33
C SER A 23 1.39 9.23 -4.52
N LEU A 24 0.99 9.25 -3.25
CA LEU A 24 1.12 8.09 -2.39
C LEU A 24 0.33 6.88 -2.93
N SER A 25 -0.86 7.12 -3.51
CA SER A 25 -1.66 6.07 -4.16
C SER A 25 -0.94 5.46 -5.36
N ASN A 26 -0.23 6.25 -6.18
CA ASN A 26 0.51 5.69 -7.32
C ASN A 26 1.75 4.89 -6.90
N ILE A 27 2.44 5.27 -5.82
CA ILE A 27 3.47 4.42 -5.20
C ILE A 27 2.88 3.04 -4.82
N MET A 28 1.69 3.03 -4.21
CA MET A 28 0.99 1.80 -3.83
C MET A 28 0.54 0.97 -5.04
N ARG A 29 0.09 1.62 -6.13
CA ARG A 29 -0.30 0.95 -7.37
C ARG A 29 0.89 0.25 -8.02
N HIS A 30 2.01 0.96 -8.18
CA HIS A 30 3.25 0.38 -8.69
C HIS A 30 3.74 -0.79 -7.85
N THR A 31 3.70 -0.64 -6.52
CA THR A 31 4.10 -1.71 -5.58
C THR A 31 3.26 -2.99 -5.77
N GLN A 32 1.94 -2.85 -5.88
CA GLN A 32 1.06 -4.00 -6.12
C GLN A 32 1.26 -4.60 -7.50
N GLN A 33 1.37 -3.75 -8.53
CA GLN A 33 1.56 -4.17 -9.91
C GLN A 33 2.87 -4.95 -10.09
N MET A 34 3.97 -4.51 -9.49
CA MET A 34 5.24 -5.23 -9.48
C MET A 34 5.10 -6.65 -8.92
N GLY A 35 4.31 -6.82 -7.86
CA GLY A 35 4.02 -8.14 -7.28
C GLY A 35 3.25 -9.05 -8.24
N SER A 36 2.18 -8.54 -8.84
CA SER A 36 1.38 -9.28 -9.84
C SER A 36 2.21 -9.62 -11.08
N ASP A 37 3.01 -8.68 -11.59
CA ASP A 37 3.84 -8.87 -12.76
C ASP A 37 4.92 -9.93 -12.53
N HIS A 38 5.53 -9.94 -11.35
CA HIS A 38 6.52 -10.96 -10.99
C HIS A 38 5.89 -12.34 -11.02
N ILE A 39 4.80 -12.58 -10.28
CA ILE A 39 4.20 -13.93 -10.24
C ILE A 39 3.64 -14.35 -11.61
N ALA A 40 3.10 -13.40 -12.39
CA ALA A 40 2.64 -13.67 -13.75
C ALA A 40 3.81 -14.04 -14.69
N ARG A 41 5.00 -13.44 -14.52
CA ARG A 41 6.21 -13.78 -15.28
C ARG A 41 6.65 -15.23 -15.06
N GLU A 42 6.39 -15.75 -13.85
CA GLU A 42 6.62 -17.15 -13.44
C GLU A 42 5.44 -18.08 -13.80
N GLY A 43 4.44 -17.59 -14.55
CA GLY A 43 3.28 -18.39 -14.99
C GLY A 43 2.16 -18.49 -13.96
N ILE A 44 2.25 -17.80 -12.83
CA ILE A 44 1.26 -17.77 -11.76
C ILE A 44 0.31 -16.59 -12.01
N THR A 45 -0.61 -16.74 -12.97
CA THR A 45 -1.58 -15.68 -13.27
C THR A 45 -2.73 -15.65 -12.25
N TYR A 46 -3.48 -14.54 -12.24
CA TYR A 46 -4.68 -14.42 -11.40
C TYR A 46 -5.73 -15.50 -11.70
N GLU A 47 -5.95 -15.81 -12.98
CA GLU A 47 -6.90 -16.83 -13.42
C GLU A 47 -6.45 -18.22 -12.94
N ARG A 48 -5.15 -18.50 -13.03
CA ARG A 48 -4.59 -19.76 -12.54
C ARG A 48 -4.78 -19.90 -11.05
N MET A 49 -4.47 -18.86 -10.28
CA MET A 49 -4.70 -18.85 -8.84
C MET A 49 -6.16 -19.07 -8.48
N GLN A 50 -7.09 -18.40 -9.17
CA GLN A 50 -8.52 -18.60 -8.95
C GLN A 50 -8.99 -20.02 -9.24
N GLN A 51 -8.50 -20.64 -10.33
CA GLN A 51 -8.79 -22.04 -10.65
C GLN A 51 -8.32 -22.99 -9.55
N ASP A 52 -7.14 -22.72 -9.00
CA ASP A 52 -6.55 -23.46 -7.88
C ASP A 52 -7.15 -23.08 -6.51
N GLY A 53 -8.22 -22.26 -6.48
CA GLY A 53 -8.95 -21.91 -5.28
C GLY A 53 -8.22 -20.91 -4.37
N MET A 54 -7.40 -20.04 -4.95
CA MET A 54 -6.55 -19.10 -4.23
C MET A 54 -6.69 -17.68 -4.75
N VAL A 55 -6.75 -16.71 -3.83
CA VAL A 55 -6.60 -15.28 -4.11
C VAL A 55 -5.72 -14.61 -3.06
N PHE A 56 -5.00 -13.57 -3.45
CA PHE A 56 -4.29 -12.71 -2.51
C PHE A 56 -5.13 -11.50 -2.13
N LEU A 57 -5.25 -11.27 -0.82
CA LEU A 57 -5.89 -10.10 -0.24
C LEU A 57 -4.83 -9.23 0.42
N VAL A 58 -4.85 -7.91 0.17
CA VAL A 58 -3.94 -6.98 0.85
C VAL A 58 -4.36 -6.85 2.31
N ASN A 59 -3.43 -7.06 3.23
CA ASN A 59 -3.66 -6.93 4.67
C ASN A 59 -3.08 -5.62 5.22
N LYS A 60 -1.87 -5.25 4.80
CA LYS A 60 -1.23 -3.98 5.20
C LYS A 60 -0.08 -3.61 4.29
N MET A 61 0.25 -2.32 4.24
CA MET A 61 1.41 -1.81 3.52
C MET A 61 2.13 -0.77 4.38
N LEU A 62 3.46 -0.83 4.39
CA LEU A 62 4.34 0.16 4.99
C LEU A 62 5.22 0.77 3.90
N ILE A 63 5.38 2.07 3.94
CA ILE A 63 6.14 2.84 2.96
C ILE A 63 7.08 3.76 3.74
N THR A 64 8.36 3.74 3.40
CA THR A 64 9.36 4.71 3.82
C THR A 64 9.85 5.48 2.61
N ILE A 65 9.88 6.80 2.71
CA ILE A 65 10.13 7.70 1.59
C ILE A 65 11.30 8.62 1.96
N LYS A 66 12.37 8.57 1.15
CA LYS A 66 13.45 9.55 1.22
C LYS A 66 12.99 10.88 0.63
N ARG A 67 12.50 10.82 -0.60
CA ARG A 67 11.71 11.84 -1.33
C ARG A 67 10.79 11.10 -2.30
N ARG A 68 9.66 11.70 -2.67
CA ARG A 68 8.82 11.11 -3.71
C ARG A 68 9.45 11.32 -5.10
N PRO A 69 9.33 10.36 -6.03
CA PRO A 69 9.75 10.57 -7.41
C PRO A 69 9.02 11.75 -8.06
N VAL A 70 9.68 12.45 -8.98
CA VAL A 70 9.12 13.61 -9.69
C VAL A 70 8.73 13.24 -11.12
N TYR A 71 7.90 14.07 -11.76
CA TYR A 71 7.55 13.92 -13.18
C TYR A 71 8.78 13.75 -14.08
N ALA A 72 8.67 12.86 -15.07
CA ALA A 72 9.70 12.49 -16.04
C ALA A 72 10.97 11.82 -15.45
N GLU A 73 10.99 11.53 -14.14
CA GLU A 73 12.07 10.76 -13.54
C GLU A 73 12.00 9.29 -13.97
N ARG A 74 13.13 8.72 -14.39
CA ARG A 74 13.23 7.29 -14.70
C ARG A 74 13.63 6.52 -13.46
N LEU A 75 12.87 5.46 -13.16
CA LEU A 75 13.03 4.66 -11.96
C LEU A 75 13.22 3.19 -12.31
N ARG A 76 14.10 2.53 -11.55
CA ARG A 76 14.20 1.08 -11.46
C ARG A 76 13.36 0.61 -10.29
N LEU A 77 12.34 -0.18 -10.57
CA LEU A 77 11.54 -0.85 -9.55
C LEU A 77 12.02 -2.28 -9.41
N VAL A 78 12.29 -2.70 -8.17
CA VAL A 78 12.73 -4.07 -7.84
C VAL A 78 11.79 -4.63 -6.80
N THR A 79 11.31 -5.86 -7.00
CA THR A 79 10.42 -6.52 -6.03
C THR A 79 10.94 -7.89 -5.59
N VAL A 80 10.84 -8.14 -4.28
CA VAL A 80 11.44 -9.30 -3.63
C VAL A 80 10.36 -10.02 -2.80
N PRO A 81 9.91 -11.23 -3.21
CA PRO A 81 9.04 -12.05 -2.37
C PRO A 81 9.85 -12.59 -1.19
N ARG A 82 9.34 -12.40 0.02
CA ARG A 82 9.97 -12.88 1.25
C ARG A 82 9.28 -14.15 1.73
N VAL A 83 10.03 -15.00 2.42
CA VAL A 83 9.49 -16.18 3.10
C VAL A 83 8.33 -15.75 4.02
N PRO A 84 7.15 -16.37 3.93
CA PRO A 84 6.00 -16.01 4.72
C PRO A 84 6.25 -16.16 6.23
N LYS A 85 5.62 -15.29 7.03
CA LYS A 85 5.63 -15.38 8.50
C LYS A 85 4.22 -15.54 9.04
N GLY A 86 3.92 -16.70 9.62
CA GLY A 86 2.54 -17.08 9.94
C GLY A 86 1.74 -17.21 8.65
N ALA A 87 0.57 -16.55 8.54
CA ALA A 87 -0.23 -16.52 7.31
C ALA A 87 0.13 -15.37 6.35
N GLN A 88 1.12 -14.54 6.70
CA GLN A 88 1.44 -13.31 5.97
C GLN A 88 2.49 -13.58 4.89
N PHE A 89 2.11 -13.42 3.64
CA PHE A 89 3.03 -13.35 2.50
C PHE A 89 3.57 -11.93 2.41
N ILE A 90 4.88 -11.77 2.43
CA ILE A 90 5.53 -10.45 2.50
C ILE A 90 6.28 -10.22 1.20
N ARG A 91 6.18 -9.01 0.69
CA ARG A 91 6.91 -8.59 -0.50
C ARG A 91 7.43 -7.18 -0.29
N ASP A 92 8.71 -7.00 -0.52
CA ASP A 92 9.32 -5.68 -0.51
C ASP A 92 9.41 -5.17 -1.95
N THR A 93 9.18 -3.87 -2.15
CA THR A 93 9.39 -3.22 -3.45
C THR A 93 10.16 -1.92 -3.25
N TYR A 94 11.16 -1.73 -4.09
CA TYR A 94 12.13 -0.65 -4.02
C TYR A 94 12.06 0.21 -5.28
N PHE A 95 12.14 1.52 -5.11
CA PHE A 95 12.14 2.49 -6.19
C PHE A 95 13.49 3.20 -6.15
N ASP A 96 14.34 2.88 -7.11
CA ASP A 96 15.71 3.38 -7.24
C ASP A 96 15.81 4.32 -8.44
N THR A 97 16.62 5.38 -8.33
CA THR A 97 16.96 6.22 -9.49
C THR A 97 17.86 5.47 -10.48
N GLU A 98 18.04 6.01 -11.68
CA GLU A 98 19.06 5.52 -12.62
C GLU A 98 20.47 5.47 -12.04
N GLN A 99 20.79 6.35 -11.08
CA GLN A 99 22.08 6.41 -10.41
C GLN A 99 22.18 5.47 -9.19
N GLY A 100 21.13 4.70 -8.92
CA GLY A 100 21.08 3.74 -7.81
C GLY A 100 20.71 4.36 -6.46
N GLU A 101 20.15 5.57 -6.42
CA GLU A 101 19.65 6.16 -5.18
C GLU A 101 18.28 5.56 -4.82
N ARG A 102 18.17 4.96 -3.62
CA ARG A 102 16.89 4.51 -3.06
C ARG A 102 16.01 5.69 -2.68
N LEU A 103 14.86 5.83 -3.35
CA LEU A 103 13.87 6.87 -3.05
C LEU A 103 12.74 6.37 -2.16
N VAL A 104 12.20 5.20 -2.49
CA VAL A 104 11.05 4.62 -1.78
C VAL A 104 11.31 3.16 -1.46
N GLU A 105 11.00 2.78 -0.24
CA GLU A 105 10.98 1.39 0.22
C GLU A 105 9.56 1.06 0.66
N THR A 106 9.00 0.02 0.08
CA THR A 106 7.69 -0.49 0.44
C THR A 106 7.82 -1.91 0.94
N SER A 107 6.99 -2.25 1.92
CA SER A 107 6.75 -3.62 2.31
C SER A 107 5.24 -3.81 2.34
N ILE A 108 4.75 -4.83 1.64
CA ILE A 108 3.34 -5.18 1.60
C ILE A 108 3.15 -6.60 2.15
N SER A 109 2.11 -6.76 2.98
CA SER A 109 1.67 -8.04 3.49
C SER A 109 0.35 -8.43 2.85
N TRP A 110 0.34 -9.64 2.30
CA TRP A 110 -0.82 -10.28 1.70
C TRP A 110 -1.26 -11.48 2.55
N ILE A 111 -2.53 -11.82 2.45
CA ILE A 111 -3.11 -13.04 2.98
C ILE A 111 -3.64 -13.86 1.81
N LEU A 112 -3.31 -15.15 1.80
CA LEU A 112 -3.87 -16.09 0.86
C LEU A 112 -5.22 -16.57 1.37
N ALA A 113 -6.25 -16.51 0.54
CA ALA A 113 -7.60 -16.92 0.90
C ALA A 113 -8.26 -17.73 -0.21
N ASP A 114 -9.24 -18.54 0.17
CA ASP A 114 -10.15 -19.21 -0.76
C ASP A 114 -11.26 -18.22 -1.16
N PRO A 115 -11.42 -17.87 -2.45
CA PRO A 115 -12.41 -16.89 -2.90
C PRO A 115 -13.87 -17.35 -2.75
N ARG A 116 -14.13 -18.65 -2.56
CA ARG A 116 -15.49 -19.20 -2.37
C ARG A 116 -15.88 -19.29 -0.91
N THR A 117 -14.94 -19.69 -0.05
CA THR A 117 -15.21 -19.89 1.39
C THR A 117 -14.78 -18.70 2.26
N HIS A 118 -14.02 -17.76 1.70
CA HIS A 118 -13.39 -16.62 2.38
C HIS A 118 -12.48 -17.03 3.54
N ARG A 119 -12.02 -18.29 3.56
CA ARG A 119 -11.13 -18.82 4.59
C ARG A 119 -9.68 -18.50 4.25
N ILE A 120 -8.93 -18.08 5.26
CA ILE A 120 -7.48 -17.91 5.16
C ILE A 120 -6.83 -19.28 4.93
N LEU A 121 -6.02 -19.36 3.89
CA LEU A 121 -5.22 -20.53 3.54
C LEU A 121 -3.85 -20.43 4.20
N ARG A 122 -3.29 -21.59 4.57
CA ARG A 122 -1.90 -21.66 5.06
C ARG A 122 -0.94 -21.42 3.90
N PRO A 123 0.25 -20.82 4.15
CA PRO A 123 1.20 -20.57 3.07
C PRO A 123 1.57 -21.80 2.24
N ALA A 124 1.59 -22.99 2.86
CA ALA A 124 1.88 -24.26 2.19
C ALA A 124 0.93 -24.58 1.01
N ALA A 125 -0.26 -23.96 0.93
CA ALA A 125 -1.12 -24.08 -0.24
C ALA A 125 -0.50 -23.45 -1.50
N PHE A 126 0.35 -22.43 -1.33
CA PHE A 126 1.02 -21.73 -2.42
C PHE A 126 2.30 -22.46 -2.90
N ASP A 127 2.82 -23.44 -2.14
CA ASP A 127 4.06 -24.16 -2.46
C ASP A 127 3.95 -24.93 -3.79
N ILE A 128 2.74 -25.21 -4.27
CA ILE A 128 2.49 -25.85 -5.57
C ILE A 128 3.12 -25.09 -6.75
N TYR A 129 3.34 -23.78 -6.60
CA TYR A 129 3.91 -22.94 -7.64
C TYR A 129 5.44 -22.91 -7.63
N GLY A 130 6.08 -23.37 -6.54
CA GLY A 130 7.54 -23.42 -6.45
C GLY A 130 8.23 -22.05 -6.60
N LEU A 131 7.56 -20.95 -6.26
CA LEU A 131 8.13 -19.60 -6.36
C LEU A 131 9.32 -19.47 -5.40
N GLU A 132 10.48 -19.06 -5.92
CA GLU A 132 11.64 -18.75 -5.08
C GLU A 132 11.32 -17.56 -4.17
N MET A 133 11.55 -17.71 -2.87
CA MET A 133 11.34 -16.66 -1.87
C MET A 133 12.60 -16.46 -1.03
N PHE A 134 12.83 -15.22 -0.64
CA PHE A 134 14.06 -14.80 0.04
C PHE A 134 13.87 -14.71 1.55
N PRO A 135 14.94 -14.84 2.35
CA PRO A 135 14.87 -14.66 3.79
C PRO A 135 14.15 -13.38 4.17
N ASN A 136 13.29 -13.50 5.17
CA ASN A 136 12.60 -12.38 5.78
C ASN A 136 13.37 -11.92 7.02
N ASP A 137 14.34 -11.04 6.81
CA ASP A 137 15.21 -10.56 7.88
C ASP A 137 14.54 -9.46 8.75
N GLY A 138 13.33 -9.02 8.38
CA GLY A 138 12.60 -7.92 9.01
C GLY A 138 11.28 -8.36 9.65
N GLU A 139 11.19 -8.31 10.98
CA GLU A 139 9.89 -8.46 11.65
C GLU A 139 8.96 -7.26 11.46
N TYR A 140 9.48 -6.14 10.93
CA TYR A 140 8.86 -4.82 11.00
C TYR A 140 7.41 -4.82 10.53
N ILE A 141 7.13 -5.27 9.31
CA ILE A 141 5.74 -5.29 8.81
C ILE A 141 4.87 -6.28 9.58
N THR A 142 5.39 -7.45 9.93
CA THR A 142 4.59 -8.53 10.55
C THR A 142 4.10 -8.15 11.95
N ALA A 143 4.94 -7.45 12.72
CA ALA A 143 4.64 -6.96 14.05
C ALA A 143 3.98 -5.58 14.05
N TYR A 144 4.02 -4.83 12.93
CA TYR A 144 3.42 -3.50 12.86
C TYR A 144 1.93 -3.52 13.21
N ARG A 145 1.56 -2.61 14.09
CA ARG A 145 0.19 -2.35 14.53
C ARG A 145 0.02 -0.85 14.64
N ILE A 146 -1.12 -0.36 14.19
CA ILE A 146 -1.55 1.01 14.42
C ILE A 146 -2.32 1.03 15.73
N LYS A 147 -2.00 2.00 16.59
CA LYS A 147 -2.75 2.23 17.83
C LYS A 147 -3.62 3.46 17.64
N LYS A 148 -4.93 3.25 17.69
CA LYS A 148 -5.88 4.37 17.70
C LYS A 148 -5.54 5.34 18.85
N PRO A 149 -5.37 6.64 18.58
CA PRO A 149 -5.11 7.62 19.62
C PRO A 149 -6.36 7.84 20.49
N ASN A 150 -6.15 8.22 21.75
CA ASN A 150 -7.24 8.59 22.68
C ASN A 150 -7.77 10.02 22.44
N ALA A 151 -7.16 10.78 21.51
CA ALA A 151 -7.55 12.15 21.19
C ALA A 151 -8.83 12.20 20.35
N ALA A 152 -9.64 13.23 20.57
CA ALA A 152 -10.76 13.53 19.68
C ALA A 152 -10.22 13.98 18.32
N GLY A 153 -10.54 13.22 17.27
CA GLY A 153 -10.20 13.55 15.89
C GLY A 153 -11.27 14.38 15.20
N VAL A 154 -10.90 15.04 14.10
CA VAL A 154 -11.82 15.63 13.14
C VAL A 154 -12.55 14.50 12.41
N ARG A 155 -13.86 14.67 12.21
CA ARG A 155 -14.70 13.70 11.51
C ARG A 155 -14.94 14.14 10.08
N HIS A 156 -14.78 13.20 9.15
CA HIS A 156 -15.09 13.42 7.74
C HIS A 156 -16.02 12.30 7.25
N MET A 157 -16.73 12.57 6.15
CA MET A 157 -17.57 11.58 5.48
C MET A 157 -17.12 11.50 4.03
N ARG A 158 -16.79 10.30 3.56
CA ARG A 158 -16.36 10.07 2.18
C ARG A 158 -17.25 9.02 1.54
N GLN A 159 -18.08 9.45 0.60
CA GLN A 159 -18.92 8.54 -0.18
C GLN A 159 -18.05 7.70 -1.12
N VAL A 160 -18.26 6.38 -1.12
CA VAL A 160 -17.64 5.48 -2.10
C VAL A 160 -18.35 5.64 -3.44
N LYS A 161 -17.59 6.04 -4.45
CA LYS A 161 -18.04 6.31 -5.82
C LYS A 161 -17.45 5.30 -6.79
N TYR A 162 -17.98 5.32 -8.01
CA TYR A 162 -17.57 4.42 -9.10
C TYR A 162 -16.05 4.38 -9.32
N SER A 163 -15.38 5.53 -9.33
CA SER A 163 -13.93 5.64 -9.56
C SER A 163 -13.06 5.06 -8.45
N ASP A 164 -13.65 4.77 -7.29
CA ASP A 164 -12.93 4.21 -6.16
C ASP A 164 -12.79 2.69 -6.29
N LEU A 165 -13.62 2.06 -7.12
CA LEU A 165 -13.81 0.62 -7.15
C LEU A 165 -12.82 -0.07 -8.08
N ASP A 166 -12.34 -1.24 -7.66
CA ASP A 166 -11.62 -2.17 -8.52
C ASP A 166 -12.57 -3.18 -9.21
N SER A 167 -11.99 -4.12 -9.96
CA SER A 167 -12.73 -5.16 -10.68
C SER A 167 -13.53 -6.10 -9.76
N ASN A 168 -13.24 -6.12 -8.45
CA ASN A 168 -13.97 -6.89 -7.45
C ASN A 168 -15.13 -6.09 -6.83
N SER A 169 -15.40 -4.88 -7.33
CA SER A 169 -16.44 -3.96 -6.81
C SER A 169 -16.19 -3.47 -5.38
N HIS A 170 -14.93 -3.53 -4.92
CA HIS A 170 -14.49 -3.01 -3.63
C HIS A 170 -13.63 -1.76 -3.85
N VAL A 171 -13.53 -0.89 -2.84
CA VAL A 171 -12.57 0.23 -2.92
C VAL A 171 -11.17 -0.33 -3.13
N ASN A 172 -10.53 0.10 -4.21
CA ASN A 172 -9.16 -0.29 -4.55
C ASN A 172 -8.22 0.11 -3.40
N ASN A 173 -7.34 -0.79 -2.97
CA ASN A 173 -6.46 -0.59 -1.81
C ASN A 173 -5.63 0.71 -1.91
N ALA A 174 -5.16 1.08 -3.10
CA ALA A 174 -4.38 2.31 -3.28
C ALA A 174 -5.21 3.59 -3.09
N VAL A 175 -6.52 3.56 -3.34
CA VAL A 175 -7.41 4.72 -3.18
C VAL A 175 -7.53 5.13 -1.72
N TYR A 176 -7.32 4.22 -0.77
CA TYR A 176 -7.31 4.59 0.65
C TYR A 176 -6.21 5.59 1.01
N ALA A 177 -5.08 5.63 0.28
CA ALA A 177 -4.10 6.69 0.48
C ALA A 177 -4.63 8.07 0.06
N ASP A 178 -5.40 8.15 -1.03
CA ASP A 178 -6.05 9.39 -1.47
C ASP A 178 -7.05 9.84 -0.41
N ILE A 179 -7.89 8.92 0.10
CA ILE A 179 -8.83 9.19 1.21
C ILE A 179 -8.11 9.75 2.43
N VAL A 180 -6.96 9.15 2.79
CA VAL A 180 -6.17 9.63 3.92
C VAL A 180 -5.65 11.04 3.66
N CYS A 181 -5.08 11.31 2.49
CA CYS A 181 -4.57 12.64 2.16
C CYS A 181 -5.68 13.69 2.16
N ASP A 182 -6.86 13.38 1.62
CA ASP A 182 -8.00 14.30 1.52
C ASP A 182 -8.54 14.77 2.90
N THR A 183 -8.22 14.07 3.99
CA THR A 183 -8.62 14.50 5.35
C THR A 183 -7.59 15.37 6.06
N LEU A 184 -6.39 15.53 5.50
CA LEU A 184 -5.31 16.29 6.11
C LEU A 184 -5.36 17.77 5.71
N PRO A 185 -4.83 18.68 6.55
CA PRO A 185 -4.65 20.06 6.15
C PRO A 185 -3.77 20.18 4.89
N LEU A 186 -4.17 21.02 3.94
CA LEU A 186 -3.48 21.16 2.66
C LEU A 186 -2.01 21.60 2.82
N ASP A 187 -1.72 22.51 3.76
CA ASP A 187 -0.36 23.00 4.03
C ASP A 187 0.59 21.88 4.46
N TRP A 188 0.10 20.84 5.13
CA TRP A 188 0.91 19.66 5.44
C TRP A 188 1.31 18.86 4.21
N LEU A 189 0.43 18.77 3.21
CA LEU A 189 0.69 18.04 1.97
C LEU A 189 1.59 18.82 1.01
N VAL A 190 1.54 20.17 1.05
CA VAL A 190 2.29 21.04 0.14
C VAL A 190 3.66 21.43 0.70
N GLU A 191 3.74 21.75 1.99
CA GLU A 191 4.96 22.32 2.60
C GLU A 191 5.87 21.27 3.25
N ARG A 192 5.50 19.99 3.24
CA ARG A 192 6.26 18.90 3.86
C ARG A 192 6.37 17.71 2.93
N GLU A 193 7.38 16.87 3.14
CA GLU A 193 7.47 15.59 2.47
C GLU A 193 6.93 14.47 3.36
N ILE A 194 6.20 13.53 2.77
CA ILE A 194 5.78 12.31 3.47
C ILE A 194 7.03 11.46 3.68
N LYS A 195 7.31 11.09 4.94
CA LYS A 195 8.45 10.23 5.30
C LYS A 195 8.07 8.78 5.52
N LYS A 196 6.92 8.55 6.16
CA LYS A 196 6.40 7.20 6.39
C LYS A 196 4.90 7.18 6.22
N PHE A 197 4.41 6.09 5.65
CA PHE A 197 3.00 5.78 5.59
C PHE A 197 2.79 4.32 5.96
N GLY A 198 1.86 4.06 6.86
CA GLY A 198 1.40 2.72 7.19
C GLY A 198 -0.10 2.64 7.05
N ILE A 199 -0.60 1.57 6.44
CA ILE A 199 -2.03 1.31 6.33
C ILE A 199 -2.33 -0.17 6.62
N MET A 200 -3.40 -0.42 7.36
CA MET A 200 -3.93 -1.74 7.67
C MET A 200 -5.38 -1.83 7.20
N TYR A 201 -5.71 -2.87 6.43
CA TYR A 201 -7.05 -3.15 5.94
C TYR A 201 -7.70 -4.22 6.83
N GLN A 202 -8.99 -4.03 7.14
CA GLN A 202 -9.74 -4.93 8.02
C GLN A 202 -11.04 -5.43 7.39
N LYS A 203 -11.78 -4.54 6.71
CA LYS A 203 -12.99 -4.87 5.98
C LYS A 203 -13.05 -4.05 4.69
N GLU A 204 -13.67 -4.63 3.67
CA GLU A 204 -13.86 -3.97 2.38
C GLU A 204 -14.99 -2.93 2.49
N ALA A 205 -14.77 -1.76 1.89
CA ALA A 205 -15.80 -0.76 1.66
C ALA A 205 -16.39 -0.97 0.26
N LEU A 206 -17.72 -0.93 0.16
CA LEU A 206 -18.48 -1.27 -1.04
C LEU A 206 -19.08 -0.04 -1.71
N ALA A 207 -19.45 -0.18 -2.98
CA ALA A 207 -20.18 0.83 -3.74
C ALA A 207 -21.41 1.36 -2.98
N GLY A 208 -21.58 2.68 -2.96
CA GLY A 208 -22.72 3.34 -2.31
C GLY A 208 -22.63 3.45 -0.78
N GLN A 209 -21.63 2.83 -0.14
CA GLN A 209 -21.36 3.07 1.27
C GLN A 209 -20.74 4.45 1.50
N VAL A 210 -20.86 4.95 2.72
CA VAL A 210 -20.13 6.12 3.21
C VAL A 210 -19.10 5.63 4.21
N ILE A 211 -17.86 6.07 4.03
CA ILE A 211 -16.79 5.85 4.99
C ILE A 211 -16.79 7.02 5.97
N GLU A 212 -17.07 6.73 7.24
CA GLU A 212 -16.92 7.67 8.34
C GLU A 212 -15.46 7.68 8.77
N LEU A 213 -14.81 8.83 8.63
CA LEU A 213 -13.38 8.98 8.86
C LEU A 213 -13.14 9.71 10.18
N ASP A 214 -12.13 9.24 10.93
CA ASP A 214 -11.60 9.91 12.11
C ASP A 214 -10.12 10.22 11.95
N THR A 215 -9.81 11.51 11.84
CA THR A 215 -8.47 12.06 11.64
C THR A 215 -7.98 12.70 12.92
N ALA A 216 -6.87 12.24 13.48
CA ALA A 216 -6.29 12.79 14.69
C ALA A 216 -4.80 13.05 14.51
N GLN A 217 -4.34 14.25 14.87
CA GLN A 217 -2.91 14.52 14.94
C GLN A 217 -2.33 13.81 16.16
N ILE A 218 -1.34 12.93 15.95
CA ILE A 218 -0.76 12.09 17.00
C ILE A 218 0.62 12.57 17.46
N SER A 219 1.26 13.46 16.69
CA SER A 219 2.50 14.16 17.06
C SER A 219 2.67 15.46 16.27
N GLN A 220 3.77 16.18 16.49
CA GLN A 220 4.13 17.37 15.70
C GLN A 220 4.42 17.07 14.22
N SER A 221 4.52 15.79 13.84
CA SER A 221 4.88 15.36 12.49
C SER A 221 3.99 14.22 11.95
N ALA A 222 2.93 13.83 12.64
CA ALA A 222 2.15 12.65 12.24
C ALA A 222 0.66 12.75 12.52
N TYR A 223 -0.11 12.07 11.67
CA TYR A 223 -1.55 11.89 11.78
C TYR A 223 -1.91 10.42 11.77
N TYR A 224 -2.98 10.10 12.50
CA TYR A 224 -3.75 8.87 12.39
C TYR A 224 -5.02 9.17 11.60
N VAL A 225 -5.42 8.25 10.73
CA VAL A 225 -6.72 8.25 10.05
C VAL A 225 -7.34 6.87 10.13
N GLY A 226 -8.54 6.78 10.71
CA GLY A 226 -9.33 5.54 10.73
C GLY A 226 -10.60 5.69 9.91
N GLY A 227 -11.02 4.63 9.20
CA GLY A 227 -12.27 4.62 8.45
C GLY A 227 -13.25 3.55 8.90
N MET A 228 -14.52 3.88 9.08
CA MET A 228 -15.60 2.94 9.36
C MET A 228 -16.61 2.91 8.22
N ALA A 229 -16.99 1.71 7.78
CA ALA A 229 -18.02 1.50 6.76
C ALA A 229 -18.80 0.21 7.09
N GLY A 230 -20.09 0.18 6.76
CA GLY A 230 -20.93 -1.01 6.97
C GLY A 230 -20.96 -1.52 8.42
N GLY A 231 -20.89 -0.62 9.40
CA GLY A 231 -20.91 -0.97 10.83
C GLY A 231 -19.60 -1.55 11.38
N GLY A 232 -18.49 -1.48 10.64
CA GLY A 232 -17.18 -1.93 11.11
C GLY A 232 -16.02 -1.05 10.64
N ARG A 233 -14.85 -1.25 11.24
CA ARG A 233 -13.60 -0.62 10.80
C ARG A 233 -13.19 -1.24 9.45
N CYS A 234 -12.98 -0.41 8.44
CA CYS A 234 -12.52 -0.83 7.11
C CYS A 234 -11.00 -0.68 6.98
N PHE A 235 -10.43 0.41 7.48
CA PHE A 235 -8.98 0.61 7.52
C PHE A 235 -8.53 1.49 8.68
N GLU A 236 -7.23 1.41 8.97
CA GLU A 236 -6.49 2.34 9.82
C GLU A 236 -5.18 2.73 9.14
N ALA A 237 -4.79 4.00 9.24
CA ALA A 237 -3.57 4.51 8.65
C ALA A 237 -2.83 5.46 9.59
N GLU A 238 -1.49 5.48 9.48
CA GLU A 238 -0.61 6.47 10.08
C GLU A 238 0.26 7.09 8.99
N ILE A 239 0.37 8.40 8.99
CA ILE A 239 1.17 9.17 8.04
C ILE A 239 2.09 10.13 8.79
N ASN A 240 3.37 10.12 8.44
CA ASN A 240 4.41 10.90 9.07
C ASN A 240 5.08 11.80 8.02
N PHE A 241 5.40 13.01 8.41
CA PHE A 241 5.96 14.05 7.55
C PHE A 241 7.33 14.51 8.05
N THR A 242 8.08 15.19 7.18
CA THR A 242 9.22 16.02 7.60
C THR A 242 8.77 17.23 8.43
N GLU A 243 9.76 17.92 8.99
CA GLU A 243 9.63 19.35 9.28
C GLU A 243 9.25 20.12 8.01
N LYS A 244 8.75 21.36 8.17
CA LYS A 244 8.43 22.21 7.03
C LYS A 244 9.67 22.36 6.15
N LEU A 245 9.48 22.13 4.85
CA LEU A 245 10.50 22.44 3.86
C LEU A 245 10.72 23.96 3.93
N GLN A 246 11.98 24.40 4.04
CA GLN A 246 12.27 25.83 3.91
C GLN A 246 11.85 26.24 2.49
N SER A 247 10.86 27.13 2.40
CA SER A 247 10.45 27.73 1.14
C SER A 247 11.65 28.48 0.55
N TYR A 248 12.07 28.07 -0.65
CA TYR A 248 13.05 28.80 -1.47
C TYR A 248 12.45 30.10 -2.00
#